data_AF-A0A538RY45-F1
#
_entry.id   AF-A0A538RY45-F1
#
_cell.length_a   1.000
_cell.length_b   1.000
_cell.length_c   1.000
_cell.angle_alpha   90.00
_cell.angle_beta   90.00
_cell.angle_gamma   90.00
#
_symmetry.space_group_name_H-M   'P 1'
#
loop_
_entity.id
_entity.type
_entity.pdbx_description
1 polymer ?
#
loop_
_entity_poly.entity_id
_entity_poly.type
_entity_poly.pdbx_seq_one_letter_code
_entity_poly.pdbx_strand_id
1 'polypeptide(L)'
;MAARQARRISRDLTPEERARLEHYRTQIAEELPDLIEKDRMRNEAREENTLSGELRRAIHGSGLSLEAIGAQTGITSLMVDEFLTGERTLRSDVLDRLAKVLGYELHRASQ
;
A
#
# COMPACT_ATOMS: atom_id res chain seq x y z
N MET A 1 17.81 -10.19 -0.38
CA MET A 1 17.87 -9.33 -1.59
C MET A 1 18.75 -8.13 -1.27
N ALA A 2 19.96 -8.03 -1.83
CA ALA A 2 20.85 -6.90 -1.54
C ALA A 2 20.28 -5.61 -2.14
N ALA A 3 20.18 -4.55 -1.33
CA ALA A 3 19.72 -3.24 -1.79
C ALA A 3 20.66 -2.73 -2.89
N ARG A 4 20.14 -2.59 -4.11
CA ARG A 4 20.90 -2.07 -5.24
C ARG A 4 21.11 -0.57 -5.03
N GLN A 5 22.24 -0.22 -4.41
CA GLN A 5 22.55 1.17 -4.07
C GLN A 5 22.77 1.97 -5.35
N ALA A 6 21.98 3.03 -5.54
CA ALA A 6 22.09 3.92 -6.69
C ALA A 6 23.46 4.61 -6.67
N ARG A 7 24.35 4.21 -7.58
CA ARG A 7 25.66 4.86 -7.75
C ARG A 7 25.43 6.20 -8.44
N ARG A 8 25.71 7.30 -7.75
CA ARG A 8 25.70 8.64 -8.35
C ARG A 8 26.79 8.70 -9.43
N ILE A 9 26.40 9.04 -10.65
CA ILE A 9 27.31 9.27 -11.77
C ILE A 9 27.55 10.77 -11.85
N SER A 10 28.80 11.21 -11.64
CA SER A 10 29.21 12.62 -11.71
C SER A 10 29.84 13.00 -13.05
N ARG A 11 30.07 12.03 -13.95
CA ARG A 11 30.48 12.28 -15.33
C ARG A 11 29.27 12.63 -16.19
N ASP A 12 29.53 13.27 -17.33
CA ASP A 12 28.50 13.48 -18.34
C ASP A 12 27.92 12.14 -18.82
N LEU A 13 26.60 12.14 -19.01
CA LEU A 13 25.86 10.99 -19.53
C LEU A 13 26.19 10.80 -21.02
N THR A 14 26.44 9.55 -21.41
CA THR A 14 26.51 9.21 -22.84
C THR A 14 25.15 9.49 -23.51
N PRO A 15 25.11 9.66 -24.85
CA PRO A 15 23.84 9.83 -25.56
C PRO A 15 22.82 8.72 -25.25
N GLU A 16 23.28 7.47 -25.13
CA GLU A 16 22.44 6.31 -24.78
C GLU A 16 21.92 6.34 -23.34
N GLU A 17 22.74 6.79 -22.38
CA GLU A 17 22.32 6.99 -20.99
C GLU A 17 21.32 8.12 -20.86
N ARG A 18 21.52 9.20 -21.63
CA ARG A 18 20.58 10.33 -21.70
C ARG A 18 19.23 9.90 -22.28
N ALA A 19 19.24 9.15 -23.38
CA ALA A 19 18.00 8.63 -23.98
C ALA A 19 17.23 7.72 -23.01
N ARG A 20 17.93 6.84 -22.28
CA ARG A 20 17.31 6.01 -21.23
C ARG A 20 16.76 6.85 -20.07
N LEU A 21 17.48 7.87 -19.64
CA LEU A 21 17.03 8.77 -18.58
C LEU A 21 15.76 9.52 -18.98
N GLU A 22 15.71 10.05 -20.20
CA GLU A 22 14.51 10.73 -20.71
C GLU A 22 13.32 9.77 -20.80
N HIS A 23 13.52 8.53 -21.27
CA HIS A 23 12.47 7.51 -21.27
C HIS A 23 11.91 7.24 -19.87
N TYR A 24 12.77 7.02 -18.87
CA TYR A 24 12.31 6.81 -17.50
C TYR A 24 11.64 8.05 -16.91
N ARG A 25 12.10 9.25 -17.24
CA ARG A 25 11.46 10.50 -16.80
C ARG A 25 10.05 10.63 -17.36
N THR A 26 9.86 10.29 -18.62
CA THR A 26 8.53 10.26 -19.24
C THR A 26 7.63 9.26 -18.54
N GLN A 27 8.09 8.02 -18.34
CA GLN A 27 7.30 7.00 -17.62
C GLN A 27 6.93 7.44 -16.20
N ILE A 28 7.89 7.99 -15.45
CA ILE A 28 7.63 8.51 -14.11
C ILE A 28 6.63 9.67 -14.17
N ALA A 29 6.77 10.60 -15.12
CA ALA A 29 5.85 11.73 -15.24
C ALA A 29 4.41 11.28 -15.57
N GLU A 30 4.26 10.19 -16.32
CA GLU A 30 2.96 9.58 -16.64
C GLU A 30 2.34 8.86 -15.43
N GLU A 31 3.13 8.13 -14.66
CA GLU A 31 2.62 7.29 -13.54
C GLU A 31 2.51 8.04 -12.20
N LEU A 32 3.37 9.03 -11.95
CA LEU A 32 3.49 9.69 -10.65
C LEU A 32 2.19 10.39 -10.19
N PRO A 33 1.40 11.06 -11.04
CA PRO A 33 0.14 11.67 -10.62
C PRO A 33 -0.83 10.67 -9.98
N ASP A 34 -1.00 9.50 -10.60
CA ASP A 34 -1.88 8.45 -10.10
C ASP A 34 -1.36 7.87 -8.77
N LEU A 35 -0.04 7.74 -8.64
CA LEU A 35 0.58 7.28 -7.39
C LEU A 35 0.41 8.29 -6.25
N ILE A 36 0.53 9.59 -6.53
CA ILE A 36 0.28 10.68 -5.56
C ILE A 36 -1.19 10.63 -5.10
N GLU A 37 -2.12 10.47 -6.05
CA GLU A 37 -3.53 10.41 -5.72
C GLU A 37 -3.86 9.19 -4.85
N LYS A 38 -3.33 8.01 -5.20
CA LYS A 38 -3.48 6.82 -4.37
C LYS A 38 -2.90 6.99 -2.96
N ASP A 39 -1.75 7.67 -2.83
CA ASP A 39 -1.17 7.95 -1.51
C ASP A 39 -2.07 8.89 -0.69
N ARG A 40 -2.61 9.94 -1.31
CA ARG A 40 -3.59 10.84 -0.67
C ARG A 40 -4.80 10.05 -0.17
N MET A 41 -5.39 9.22 -1.02
CA MET A 41 -6.55 8.40 -0.69
C MET A 41 -6.27 7.45 0.48
N ARG A 42 -5.10 6.79 0.50
CA ARG A 42 -4.70 5.93 1.62
C ARG A 42 -4.55 6.71 2.92
N ASN A 43 -3.97 7.90 2.88
CA ASN A 43 -3.83 8.72 4.06
C ASN A 43 -5.19 9.15 4.62
N GLU A 44 -6.11 9.61 3.76
CA GLU A 44 -7.47 9.99 4.15
C GLU A 44 -8.26 8.82 4.73
N ALA A 45 -8.28 7.68 4.04
CA ALA A 45 -8.99 6.49 4.49
C ALA A 45 -8.43 5.95 5.82
N ARG A 46 -7.12 6.11 6.05
CA ARG A 46 -6.45 5.74 7.31
C ARG A 46 -6.74 6.72 8.44
N GLU A 47 -7.10 7.98 8.17
CA GLU A 47 -7.41 8.97 9.21
C GLU A 47 -8.84 8.87 9.76
N GLU A 48 -9.70 8.09 9.10
CA GLU A 48 -11.04 7.80 9.60
C GLU A 48 -11.01 7.23 11.03
N ASN A 49 -11.83 7.81 11.92
CA ASN A 49 -12.03 7.29 13.28
C ASN A 49 -13.10 6.20 13.30
N THR A 50 -12.83 5.11 12.56
CA THR A 50 -13.72 3.96 12.38
C THR A 50 -12.97 2.65 12.55
N LEU A 51 -13.67 1.53 12.69
CA LEU A 51 -13.07 0.19 12.67
C LEU A 51 -12.22 -0.02 11.41
N SER A 52 -12.73 0.38 10.23
CA SER A 52 -12.01 0.28 8.97
C SER A 52 -10.73 1.11 8.98
N GLY A 53 -10.79 2.36 9.50
CA GLY A 53 -9.62 3.21 9.68
C GLY A 53 -8.56 2.59 10.58
N GLU A 54 -8.96 1.98 11.71
CA GLU A 54 -8.05 1.23 12.58
C GLU A 54 -7.40 0.05 11.85
N LEU A 55 -8.18 -0.75 11.11
CA LEU A 55 -7.64 -1.87 10.34
C LEU A 55 -6.65 -1.41 9.26
N ARG A 56 -6.91 -0.27 8.59
CA ARG A 56 -5.96 0.31 7.63
C ARG A 56 -4.66 0.75 8.31
N ARG A 57 -4.75 1.39 9.47
CA ARG A 57 -3.57 1.74 10.30
C ARG A 57 -2.76 0.50 10.68
N ALA A 58 -3.44 -0.54 11.13
CA ALA A 58 -2.84 -1.81 11.52
C ALA A 58 -2.14 -2.51 10.34
N ILE A 59 -2.76 -2.55 9.15
CA ILE A 59 -2.12 -3.09 7.95
C ILE A 59 -0.79 -2.36 7.67
N HIS A 60 -0.80 -1.02 7.67
CA HIS A 60 0.40 -0.23 7.45
C HIS A 60 1.49 -0.48 8.51
N GLY A 61 1.11 -0.69 9.78
CA GLY A 61 2.04 -0.97 10.87
C GLY A 61 2.54 -2.42 10.95
N SER A 62 1.85 -3.37 10.31
CA SER A 62 2.12 -4.81 10.46
C SER A 62 3.42 -5.31 9.84
N GLY A 63 3.97 -4.58 8.87
CA GLY A 63 5.11 -5.04 8.06
C GLY A 63 4.80 -6.21 7.11
N LEU A 64 3.54 -6.67 7.05
CA LEU A 64 3.11 -7.73 6.14
C LEU A 64 2.93 -7.19 4.72
N SER A 65 3.31 -7.99 3.72
CA SER A 65 2.98 -7.69 2.32
C SER A 65 1.48 -7.84 2.05
N LEU A 66 0.95 -7.08 1.08
CA LEU A 66 -0.46 -7.20 0.67
C LEU A 66 -0.81 -8.61 0.16
N GLU A 67 0.14 -9.30 -0.47
CA GLU A 67 -0.02 -10.69 -0.89
C GLU A 67 -0.18 -11.63 0.32
N ALA A 68 0.64 -11.47 1.35
CA ALA A 68 0.55 -12.27 2.57
C ALA A 68 -0.76 -12.02 3.32
N ILE A 69 -1.23 -10.77 3.36
CA ILE A 69 -2.52 -10.42 3.97
C ILE A 69 -3.65 -11.04 3.16
N GLY A 70 -3.64 -10.88 1.84
CA GLY A 70 -4.64 -11.45 0.94
C GLY A 70 -4.75 -12.97 1.09
N ALA A 71 -3.61 -13.67 1.07
CA ALA A 71 -3.56 -15.12 1.24
C ALA A 71 -4.17 -15.59 2.57
N GLN A 72 -3.88 -14.90 3.68
CA GLN A 72 -4.40 -15.27 5.00
C GLN A 72 -5.87 -14.89 5.21
N THR A 73 -6.37 -13.88 4.48
CA THR A 73 -7.74 -13.38 4.60
C THR A 73 -8.68 -13.92 3.50
N GLY A 74 -8.14 -14.64 2.52
CA GLY A 74 -8.90 -15.24 1.42
C GLY A 74 -9.40 -14.21 0.39
N ILE A 75 -8.68 -13.10 0.23
CA ILE A 75 -8.95 -12.07 -0.79
C ILE A 75 -7.68 -11.79 -1.61
N THR A 76 -7.82 -11.11 -2.74
CA THR A 76 -6.66 -10.77 -3.58
C THR A 76 -5.90 -9.58 -3.00
N SER A 77 -4.61 -9.44 -3.33
CA SER A 77 -3.81 -8.26 -2.97
C SER A 77 -4.42 -6.97 -3.52
N LEU A 78 -5.05 -7.01 -4.70
CA LEU A 78 -5.79 -5.89 -5.27
C LEU A 78 -6.97 -5.47 -4.37
N MET A 79 -7.73 -6.42 -3.83
CA MET A 79 -8.83 -6.09 -2.92
C MET A 79 -8.33 -5.49 -1.60
N VAL A 80 -7.13 -5.89 -1.14
CA VAL A 80 -6.49 -5.24 0.02
C VAL A 80 -6.07 -3.81 -0.35
N ASP A 81 -5.48 -3.60 -1.55
CA ASP A 81 -5.10 -2.27 -2.04
C ASP A 81 -6.29 -1.31 -2.13
N GLU A 82 -7.38 -1.74 -2.76
CA GLU A 82 -8.63 -0.98 -2.90
C GLU A 82 -9.29 -0.71 -1.53
N PHE A 83 -9.11 -1.60 -0.54
CA PHE A 83 -9.56 -1.35 0.83
C PHE A 83 -8.72 -0.27 1.52
N LEU A 84 -7.40 -0.27 1.29
CA LEU A 84 -6.48 0.72 1.86
C LEU A 84 -6.72 2.13 1.30
N THR A 85 -7.08 2.24 0.02
CA THR A 85 -7.44 3.52 -0.62
C THR A 85 -8.89 3.97 -0.32
N GLY A 86 -9.70 3.11 0.30
CA GLY A 86 -11.12 3.39 0.57
C GLY A 86 -12.04 3.20 -0.63
N GLU A 87 -11.51 2.75 -1.78
CA GLU A 87 -12.27 2.47 -3.00
C GLU A 87 -13.20 1.25 -2.84
N ARG A 88 -12.84 0.31 -1.96
CA ARG A 88 -13.61 -0.90 -1.68
C ARG A 88 -13.94 -1.06 -0.20
N THR A 89 -15.17 -1.47 0.06
CA THR A 89 -15.59 -2.04 1.35
C THR A 89 -15.36 -3.55 1.39
N LEU A 90 -14.99 -4.07 2.57
CA LEU A 90 -14.85 -5.51 2.78
C LEU A 90 -16.08 -6.07 3.47
N ARG A 91 -16.42 -7.32 3.16
CA ARG A 91 -17.47 -8.04 3.89
C ARG A 91 -17.05 -8.28 5.34
N SER A 92 -18.03 -8.40 6.24
CA SER A 92 -17.79 -8.64 7.66
C SER A 92 -16.91 -9.86 7.93
N ASP A 93 -17.13 -10.97 7.22
CA ASP A 93 -16.33 -12.20 7.39
C ASP A 93 -14.83 -12.00 7.04
N VAL A 94 -14.55 -11.14 6.06
CA VAL A 94 -13.19 -10.77 5.68
C VAL A 94 -12.58 -9.86 6.73
N LEU A 95 -13.35 -8.89 7.26
CA LEU A 95 -12.90 -8.01 8.34
C LEU A 95 -12.53 -8.81 9.60
N ASP A 96 -13.30 -9.84 9.94
CA ASP A 96 -13.00 -10.73 11.07
C ASP A 96 -11.69 -11.51 10.88
N ARG A 97 -11.44 -12.03 9.66
CA ARG A 97 -10.18 -12.71 9.34
C ARG A 97 -9.00 -11.73 9.36
N LEU A 98 -9.20 -10.53 8.83
CA LEU A 98 -8.19 -9.48 8.80
C LEU A 98 -7.80 -9.05 10.22
N ALA A 99 -8.78 -8.81 11.10
CA ALA A 99 -8.53 -8.50 12.50
C ALA A 99 -7.67 -9.58 13.18
N LYS A 100 -7.99 -10.86 12.97
CA LYS A 100 -7.18 -11.98 13.51
C LYS A 100 -5.75 -12.01 12.98
N VAL A 101 -5.56 -11.82 11.67
CA VAL A 101 -4.21 -11.77 11.05
C VAL A 101 -3.38 -10.63 11.62
N LEU A 102 -4.02 -9.51 11.94
CA LEU A 102 -3.38 -8.33 12.52
C LEU A 102 -3.25 -8.40 14.06
N GLY A 103 -3.68 -9.51 14.69
CA GLY A 103 -3.57 -9.71 16.13
C GLY A 103 -4.61 -8.98 16.97
N TYR A 104 -5.73 -8.56 16.39
CA TYR A 104 -6.83 -7.94 17.11
C TYR A 104 -7.80 -8.99 17.66
N GLU A 105 -8.32 -8.73 18.85
CA GLU A 105 -9.37 -9.51 19.50
C GLU A 105 -10.61 -8.65 19.71
N LEU A 106 -11.79 -9.25 19.51
CA LEU A 106 -13.06 -8.59 19.79
C LEU A 106 -13.41 -8.81 21.26
N HIS A 107 -13.55 -7.71 22.00
CA HIS A 107 -14.01 -7.75 23.39
C HIS A 107 -15.39 -7.09 23.51
N ARG A 108 -16.19 -7.61 24.43
CA ARG A 108 -17.44 -6.95 24.82
C ARG A 108 -17.08 -5.71 25.63
N ALA A 109 -17.60 -4.55 25.25
CA ALA A 109 -17.47 -3.35 26.06
C ALA A 109 -18.06 -3.62 27.46
N SER A 110 -17.28 -3.35 28.50
CA SER A 110 -17.74 -3.36 29.89
C SER A 110 -18.88 -2.34 30.00
N GLN A 111 -20.05 -2.79 30.45
CA GLN A 111 -21.19 -1.91 30.72
C GLN A 111 -20.94 -1.09 31.98
#